data_AF-F4SYH5-F1
#
_entry.id   AF-F4SYH5-F1
#
_cell.length_a   1.000
_cell.length_b   1.000
_cell.length_c   1.000
_cell.angle_alpha   90.00
_cell.angle_beta   90.00
_cell.angle_gamma   90.00
#
_symmetry.space_group_name_H-M   'P 1'
#
loop_
_entity.id
_entity.type
_entity.pdbx_description
1 polymer ?
#
loop_
_entity_poly.entity_id
_entity_poly.type
_entity_poly.pdbx_seq_one_letter_code
_entity_poly.pdbx_strand_id
1 'polypeptide(L)' 'MNGKKLYLSPIMDLYNGEIISYNLATHPQPSMVQAMLTDVLKQLSKDEHPILHSDSNNAGISFYHHSVCCLTRLV' A
#
# COMPACT_ATOMS: atom_id res chain seq x y z
N MET A 1 17.13 -1.38 27.11
CA MET A 1 16.80 -2.02 25.82
C MET A 1 16.41 -0.91 24.85
N ASN A 2 17.31 -0.51 23.95
CA ASN A 2 17.02 0.58 23.00
C ASN A 2 16.08 0.06 21.92
N GLY A 3 14.78 0.33 22.04
CA GLY A 3 13.79 0.02 21.00
C GLY A 3 14.08 0.83 19.74
N LYS A 4 14.26 0.16 18.60
CA LYS A 4 14.35 0.82 17.29
C LYS A 4 12.93 1.08 16.79
N LYS A 5 12.66 2.30 16.31
CA LYS A 5 11.40 2.62 15.64
C LYS A 5 11.36 1.88 14.30
N LEU A 6 10.22 1.24 14.02
CA LEU A 6 9.90 0.64 12.74
C LEU A 6 8.73 1.39 12.13
N TYR A 7 8.79 1.55 10.82
CA TYR A 7 7.75 2.13 10.00
C TYR A 7 7.09 0.98 9.23
N LEU A 8 5.76 1.04 9.14
CA LEU A 8 4.94 0.02 8.48
C LEU A 8 4.12 0.70 7.38
N SER A 9 4.09 0.07 6.22
CA SER A 9 3.18 0.42 5.12
C SER A 9 2.34 -0.80 4.79
N PRO A 10 1.12 -0.91 5.35
CA PRO A 10 0.25 -2.07 5.15
C PRO A 10 -0.84 -1.80 4.10
N ILE A 11 -1.34 -2.86 3.46
CA ILE A 11 -2.66 -2.91 2.81
C ILE A 11 -3.52 -3.85 3.62
N MET A 12 -4.73 -3.38 3.91
CA MET A 12 -5.74 -4.12 4.64
C MET A 12 -6.92 -4.40 3.73
N ASP A 13 -7.42 -5.64 3.76
CA ASP A 13 -8.74 -5.97 3.25
C ASP A 13 -9.80 -5.45 4.23
N LEU A 14 -10.67 -4.56 3.77
CA LEU A 14 -11.71 -3.95 4.59
C LEU A 14 -12.91 -4.86 4.85
N TYR A 15 -13.06 -5.98 4.14
CA TYR A 15 -14.13 -6.93 4.38
C TYR A 15 -13.91 -7.72 5.68
N ASN A 16 -12.68 -8.18 5.92
CA ASN A 16 -12.34 -9.05 7.05
C ASN A 16 -11.25 -8.48 7.98
N GLY A 17 -10.62 -7.35 7.63
CA GLY A 17 -9.57 -6.69 8.41
C GLY A 17 -8.18 -7.31 8.28
N GLU A 18 -7.96 -8.21 7.33
CA GLU A 18 -6.68 -8.90 7.13
C GLU A 18 -5.63 -7.99 6.48
N ILE A 19 -4.38 -8.05 6.95
CA ILE A 19 -3.26 -7.40 6.27
C ILE A 19 -2.77 -8.31 5.14
N ILE A 20 -3.13 -7.97 3.90
CA ILE A 20 -2.83 -8.81 2.71
C ILE A 20 -1.47 -8.50 2.07
N SER A 21 -0.87 -7.35 2.40
CA SER A 21 0.50 -7.01 2.00
C SER A 21 1.07 -5.94 2.93
N TYR A 22 2.38 -5.96 3.17
CA TYR A 22 3.03 -4.94 3.98
C TYR A 22 4.52 -4.78 3.66
N ASN A 23 5.07 -3.61 4.00
CA ASN A 23 6.51 -3.38 4.00
C ASN A 23 6.95 -2.74 5.32
N LEU A 24 8.14 -3.14 5.80
CA LEU A 24 8.74 -2.65 7.03
C LEU A 24 10.08 -1.97 6.75
N ALA A 25 10.35 -0.86 7.44
CA ALA A 25 11.62 -0.16 7.37
C ALA A 25 11.99 0.49 8.70
N THR A 26 13.28 0.82 8.89
CA THR A 26 13.76 1.52 10.08
C THR A 26 13.61 3.04 10.00
N HIS A 27 13.22 3.57 8.84
CA HIS A 27 12.91 4.98 8.60
C HIS A 27 11.81 5.07 7.51
N PRO A 28 11.03 6.16 7.44
CA PRO A 28 9.99 6.29 6.42
C PRO A 28 10.63 6.48 5.05
N GLN A 29 10.20 5.71 4.06
CA GLN A 29 10.70 5.79 2.69
C GLN A 29 9.58 5.54 1.67
N PRO A 30 9.51 6.32 0.58
CA PRO A 30 8.47 6.14 -0.45
C PRO A 30 8.45 4.74 -1.08
N SER A 31 9.60 4.07 -1.16
CA SER A 31 9.74 2.72 -1.71
C SER A 31 8.94 1.66 -0.95
N MET A 32 8.59 1.89 0.32
CA MET A 32 7.73 0.98 1.08
C MET A 32 6.36 0.81 0.42
N VAL A 33 5.77 1.92 -0.03
CA VAL A 33 4.46 1.93 -0.69
C VAL A 33 4.52 1.16 -2.01
N GLN A 34 5.56 1.41 -2.80
CA GLN A 34 5.76 0.73 -4.07
C GLN A 34 5.95 -0.79 -3.90
N ALA A 35 6.77 -1.20 -2.92
CA ALA A 35 7.03 -2.62 -2.65
C ALA A 35 5.75 -3.36 -2.27
N MET A 36 5.02 -2.85 -1.28
CA MET A 36 3.78 -3.47 -0.80
C MET A 36 2.69 -3.48 -1.90
N LEU A 37 2.57 -2.43 -2.72
CA LEU A 37 1.63 -2.40 -3.84
C LEU A 37 2.01 -3.41 -4.93
N THR A 38 3.29 -3.50 -5.26
CA THR A 38 3.78 -4.47 -6.26
C THR A 38 3.46 -5.90 -5.83
N ASP A 39 3.58 -6.20 -4.54
CA ASP A 39 3.34 -7.53 -4.01
C ASP A 39 1.84 -7.88 -3.95
N VAL A 40 0.95 -6.92 -3.67
CA VAL A 40 -0.50 -7.19 -3.72
C VAL A 40 -1.00 -7.30 -5.15
N LEU A 41 -0.51 -6.46 -6.08
CA LEU A 41 -0.98 -6.47 -7.47
C LEU A 41 -0.61 -7.76 -8.20
N LYS A 42 0.47 -8.45 -7.80
CA LYS A 42 0.82 -9.79 -8.32
C LYS A 42 -0.17 -10.88 -7.90
N GLN A 43 -0.91 -10.68 -6.82
CA GLN A 43 -1.87 -11.65 -6.30
C GLN A 43 -3.24 -11.51 -6.96
N LEU A 44 -3.52 -10.34 -7.55
CA LEU A 44 -4.79 -10.09 -8.23
C LEU A 44 -4.89 -10.87 -9.55
N SER A 45 -6.03 -11.49 -9.76
CA SER A 45 -6.40 -12.04 -11.06
C SER A 45 -6.73 -10.90 -12.06
N LYS A 46 -6.75 -11.22 -13.35
CA LYS A 46 -6.99 -10.22 -14.41
C LYS A 46 -8.35 -9.53 -14.32
N ASP A 47 -9.34 -10.21 -13.76
CA ASP A 47 -10.72 -9.74 -13.65
C ASP A 47 -11.03 -9.14 -12.26
N GLU A 48 -10.05 -9.14 -11.36
CA GLU A 48 -10.17 -8.51 -10.05
C GLU A 48 -9.85 -7.02 -10.11
N HIS A 49 -10.79 -6.21 -9.67
CA HIS A 49 -10.69 -4.76 -9.63
C HIS A 49 -11.10 -4.26 -8.23
N PRO A 50 -10.21 -4.35 -7.22
CA PRO A 50 -10.50 -3.92 -5.85
C PRO A 50 -10.19 -2.43 -5.63
N ILE A 51 -11.08 -1.69 -4.93
CA ILE A 51 -10.87 -0.26 -4.67
C ILE A 51 -9.72 -0.09 -3.69
N LEU A 52 -8.67 0.63 -4.11
CA LEU A 52 -7.59 1.04 -3.22
C LEU A 52 -7.87 2.43 -2.66
N HIS A 53 -7.76 2.57 -1.34
CA HIS A 53 -7.93 3.84 -0.63
C HIS A 53 -6.70 4.12 0.25
N SER A 54 -6.19 5.34 0.19
CA SER A 54 -5.14 5.86 1.05
C SER A 54 -5.65 7.10 1.78
N ASP A 55 -5.62 7.05 3.11
CA ASP A 55 -5.93 8.20 3.98
C ASP A 55 -4.70 9.13 4.17
N SER A 56 -3.57 8.84 3.51
CA SER A 56 -2.39 9.69 3.59
C SER A 56 -2.49 10.90 2.66
N ASN A 57 -2.36 12.10 3.25
CA ASN A 57 -2.21 13.36 2.52
C ASN A 57 -0.75 13.68 2.13
N ASN A 58 0.19 12.77 2.36
CA ASN A 58 1.58 12.96 1.97
C ASN A 58 1.69 13.00 0.44
N ALA A 59 2.25 14.08 -0.12
CA ALA A 59 2.33 14.28 -1.57
C ALA A 59 3.01 13.13 -2.33
N GLY A 60 4.05 12.52 -1.74
CA GLY A 60 4.74 11.36 -2.33
C GLY A 60 3.85 10.12 -2.34
N ILE A 61 3.17 9.82 -1.23
CA ILE A 61 2.24 8.68 -1.14
C ILE A 61 1.03 8.90 -2.06
N SER A 62 0.50 10.12 -2.09
CA SER A 62 -0.61 10.53 -2.93
C SER A 62 -0.31 10.40 -4.43
N PHE A 63 0.90 10.74 -4.89
CA PHE A 63 1.28 10.62 -6.29
C PHE A 63 1.32 9.16 -6.78
N TYR A 64 1.91 8.25 -5.99
CA TYR A 64 1.95 6.82 -6.33
C TYR A 64 0.58 6.17 -6.19
N HIS A 65 -0.17 6.50 -5.14
CA HIS A 65 -1.55 6.06 -4.97
C HIS A 65 -2.42 6.48 -6.16
N HIS A 66 -2.37 7.76 -6.55
CA HIS A 66 -3.08 8.28 -7.72
C HIS A 66 -2.69 7.54 -9.00
N SER A 67 -1.39 7.36 -9.24
CA SER A 67 -0.91 6.64 -10.42
C SER A 67 -1.44 5.20 -10.48
N VAL A 68 -1.48 4.49 -9.35
CA VAL A 68 -1.97 3.09 -9.30
C VAL A 68 -3.50 3.00 -9.33
N CYS A 69 -4.22 3.88 -8.63
CA CYS A 69 -5.69 3.97 -8.69
C CYS A 69 -6.17 4.30 -10.11
N CYS A 70 -5.48 5.21 -10.82
CA CYS A 70 -5.82 5.55 -12.21
C CYS A 70 -5.60 4.39 -13.19
N LEU A 71 -4.58 3.54 -12.98
CA LEU A 71 -4.35 2.36 -13.82
C LEU A 71 -5.35 1.21 -13.56
N THR A 72 -5.96 1.16 -12.38
CA THR A 72 -6.92 0.10 -11.99
C THR A 72 -8.38 0.54 -12.08
N ARG A 73 -8.64 1.81 -12.43
CA ARG A 73 -9.97 2.46 -12.43
C ARG A 73 -10.81 2.12 -11.20
N LEU A 74 -10.14 2.21 -10.05
CA LEU A 74 -10.65 2.46 -8.70
C LEU A 74 -11.17 3.87 -8.50
N VAL A 75 -12.31 4.21 -9.14
CA VAL A 75 -12.96 5.54 -9.30
C VAL A 75 -12.17 6.60 -10.08
#